data_AF-A0A136WEK1-F1
#
_entry.id   AF-A0A136WEK1-F1
#
_cell.length_a   1.000
_cell.length_b   1.000
_cell.length_c   1.000
_cell.angle_alpha   90.00
_cell.angle_beta   90.00
_cell.angle_gamma   90.00
#
_symmetry.space_group_name_H-M   'P 1'
#
loop_
_entity.id
_entity.type
_entity.pdbx_description
1 polymer ?
#
loop_
_entity_poly.entity_id
_entity_poly.type
_entity_poly.pdbx_seq_one_letter_code
_entity_poly.pdbx_strand_id
1 'polypeptide(L)'
;MNILGKAVKHKTFGDGTIQKLEKNHIIISFSVGNKTFVFPDAFFSFLTTTDEELNFLVGELLEERQKQKLLAHEKKVKELQQKALFRSIAPAAKAKTRKGKRANVAFKCNFCDGGKSKEQIGFYGVCSDKMIYNNIKIENRTWCNAEDCPCLEYLKGEITREKLDSYCQDNGIVCYESQMLKDWKAFAGVVQNGKRKGKAMKLQQVQKNSLCVLTTRTPGTGENERFIFALFLVDDIYEGDEQEEGYVSTTSKYKIKLSPQEAKKMLFWNYHSNGNKPKNPAWSSGLHRYFTDEEAVQILKAVVEIKKETADSYLAVDFLEYYCGINGIAGNTVGEARGALKR
;
A
#
# COMPACT_ATOMS: atom_id res chain seq x y z
N MET A 1 -1.85 0.56 39.94
CA MET A 1 -3.22 -0.02 39.99
C MET A 1 -3.17 -1.45 39.50
N ASN A 2 -3.94 -2.37 40.10
CA ASN A 2 -3.92 -3.79 39.76
C ASN A 2 -4.93 -4.08 38.64
N ILE A 3 -4.43 -4.40 37.45
CA ILE A 3 -5.28 -4.78 36.30
C ILE A 3 -5.54 -6.29 36.23
N LEU A 4 -4.96 -7.07 37.15
CA LEU A 4 -5.12 -8.52 37.20
C LEU A 4 -6.54 -8.88 37.68
N GLY A 5 -7.10 -9.92 37.06
CA GLY A 5 -8.46 -10.39 37.35
C GLY A 5 -9.56 -9.60 36.64
N LYS A 6 -9.25 -8.48 35.97
CA LYS A 6 -10.24 -7.69 35.23
C LYS A 6 -10.70 -8.41 33.96
N ALA A 7 -12.01 -8.31 33.69
CA ALA A 7 -12.64 -8.91 32.52
C ALA A 7 -12.44 -8.04 31.28
N VAL A 8 -12.14 -8.69 30.15
CA VAL A 8 -11.91 -8.05 28.85
C VAL A 8 -12.57 -8.88 27.76
N LYS A 9 -12.90 -8.27 26.63
CA LYS A 9 -13.49 -8.94 25.47
C LYS A 9 -12.60 -8.78 24.25
N HIS A 10 -12.24 -9.88 23.61
CA HIS A 10 -11.49 -9.90 22.37
C HIS A 10 -12.43 -10.12 21.18
N LYS A 11 -12.21 -9.39 20.08
CA LYS A 11 -13.08 -9.45 18.88
C LYS A 11 -13.26 -10.86 18.28
N THR A 12 -12.28 -11.75 18.47
CA THR A 12 -12.28 -13.12 17.93
C THR A 12 -12.39 -14.20 19.01
N PHE A 13 -11.88 -13.94 20.22
CA PHE A 13 -11.74 -14.97 21.26
C PHE A 13 -12.81 -14.86 22.36
N GLY A 14 -13.71 -13.89 22.22
CA GLY A 14 -14.79 -13.67 23.17
C GLY A 14 -14.28 -13.10 24.49
N ASP A 15 -14.96 -13.47 25.57
CA ASP A 15 -14.67 -12.97 26.91
C ASP A 15 -13.42 -13.64 27.49
N GLY A 16 -12.61 -12.86 28.19
CA GLY A 16 -11.37 -13.31 28.82
C GLY A 16 -11.03 -12.54 30.08
N THR A 17 -10.07 -13.06 30.84
CA THR A 17 -9.63 -12.48 32.12
C THR A 17 -8.13 -12.26 32.12
N ILE A 18 -7.69 -11.06 32.53
CA ILE A 18 -6.26 -10.72 32.61
C ILE A 18 -5.63 -11.52 33.76
N GLN A 19 -4.70 -12.42 33.44
CA GLN A 19 -4.02 -13.28 34.40
C GLN A 19 -2.69 -12.71 34.85
N LYS A 20 -1.95 -12.08 33.94
CA LYS A 20 -0.61 -11.54 34.21
C LYS A 20 -0.33 -10.28 33.39
N LEU A 21 0.50 -9.40 33.95
CA LEU A 21 1.13 -8.27 33.26
C LEU A 21 2.65 -8.42 33.38
N GLU A 22 3.33 -8.55 32.25
CA GLU A 22 4.78 -8.70 32.15
C GLU A 22 5.35 -7.59 31.25
N LYS A 23 6.03 -6.62 31.85
CA LYS A 23 6.60 -5.43 31.17
C LYS A 23 5.55 -4.65 30.36
N ASN A 24 5.45 -4.96 29.07
CA ASN A 24 4.59 -4.31 28.09
C ASN A 24 3.58 -5.31 27.48
N HIS A 25 3.39 -6.47 28.10
CA HIS A 25 2.49 -7.51 27.63
C HIS A 25 1.53 -7.95 28.72
N ILE A 26 0.28 -8.17 28.36
CA ILE A 26 -0.72 -8.82 29.21
C ILE A 26 -1.01 -10.22 28.69
N ILE A 27 -1.20 -11.16 29.62
CA ILE A 27 -1.65 -12.52 29.32
C ILE A 27 -3.10 -12.61 29.74
N ILE A 28 -3.97 -12.91 28.79
CA ILE A 28 -5.40 -13.05 28.98
C ILE A 28 -5.78 -14.52 28.78
N SER A 29 -6.53 -15.06 29.74
CA SER A 29 -7.14 -16.40 29.63
C SER A 29 -8.49 -16.28 28.94
N PHE A 30 -8.66 -17.00 27.82
CA PHE A 30 -9.93 -17.18 27.12
C PHE A 30 -10.37 -18.64 27.21
N SER A 31 -11.61 -18.93 26.82
CA SER A 31 -12.10 -20.32 26.67
C SER A 31 -11.25 -21.16 25.70
N VAL A 32 -10.61 -20.51 24.73
CA VAL A 32 -9.70 -21.12 23.74
C VAL A 32 -8.25 -21.22 24.23
N GLY A 33 -7.98 -20.86 25.49
CA GLY A 33 -6.66 -20.87 26.12
C GLY A 33 -6.04 -19.48 26.31
N ASN A 34 -4.83 -19.46 26.86
CA ASN A 34 -4.10 -18.24 27.19
C ASN A 34 -3.50 -17.58 25.94
N LYS A 35 -3.66 -16.26 25.80
CA LYS A 35 -3.09 -15.46 24.72
C LYS A 35 -2.39 -14.21 25.27
N THR A 36 -1.26 -13.86 24.67
CA THR A 36 -0.43 -12.72 25.07
C THR A 36 -0.66 -11.55 24.12
N PHE A 37 -0.81 -10.34 24.67
CA PHE A 37 -1.06 -9.12 23.91
C PHE A 37 -0.16 -7.99 24.39
N VAL A 38 0.18 -7.06 23.49
CA VAL A 38 0.93 -5.86 23.84
C VAL A 38 0.02 -4.86 24.56
N PHE A 39 0.40 -4.44 25.75
CA PHE A 39 -0.34 -3.48 26.57
C PHE A 39 0.34 -2.09 26.53
N PRO A 40 -0.42 -0.98 26.48
CA PRO A 40 -1.87 -0.88 26.34
C PRO A 40 -2.38 -1.05 24.89
N ASP A 41 -1.47 -1.17 23.91
CA ASP A 41 -1.78 -1.05 22.46
C ASP A 41 -2.88 -2.03 21.97
N ALA A 42 -3.02 -3.21 22.55
CA ALA A 42 -4.02 -4.19 22.14
C ALA A 42 -5.48 -3.76 22.38
N PHE A 43 -5.73 -2.83 23.30
CA PHE A 43 -7.05 -2.24 23.50
C PHE A 43 -7.48 -1.32 22.35
N PHE A 44 -6.53 -0.89 21.51
CA PHE A 44 -6.86 -0.09 20.33
C PHE A 44 -7.49 -0.92 19.20
N SER A 45 -7.13 -2.21 19.07
CA SER A 45 -7.43 -2.99 17.85
C SER A 45 -8.11 -4.33 18.08
N PHE A 46 -8.06 -4.83 19.32
CA PHE A 46 -8.35 -6.23 19.62
C PHE A 46 -9.19 -6.42 20.87
N LEU A 47 -9.00 -5.61 21.90
CA LEU A 47 -9.59 -5.77 23.23
C LEU A 47 -10.50 -4.60 23.61
N THR A 48 -11.61 -4.90 24.27
CA THR A 48 -12.48 -3.92 24.94
C THR A 48 -12.71 -4.33 26.40
N THR A 49 -13.08 -3.38 27.25
CA THR A 49 -13.39 -3.62 28.67
C THR A 49 -14.65 -2.85 29.06
N THR A 50 -15.44 -3.41 29.97
CA THR A 50 -16.59 -2.73 30.61
C THR A 50 -16.23 -2.16 31.98
N ASP A 51 -15.04 -2.45 32.49
CA ASP A 51 -14.51 -1.88 33.73
C ASP A 51 -14.07 -0.43 33.48
N GLU A 52 -14.76 0.52 34.11
CA GLU A 52 -14.56 1.96 33.91
C GLU A 52 -13.15 2.41 34.31
N GLU A 53 -12.61 1.88 35.40
CA GLU A 53 -11.26 2.22 35.87
C GLU A 53 -10.18 1.73 34.91
N LEU A 54 -10.32 0.50 34.39
CA LEU A 54 -9.39 -0.06 33.41
C LEU A 54 -9.49 0.70 32.09
N ASN A 55 -10.69 1.10 31.67
CA ASN A 55 -10.89 1.86 30.45
C ASN A 55 -10.24 3.25 30.55
N PHE A 56 -10.42 3.93 31.68
CA PHE A 56 -9.78 5.22 31.95
C PHE A 56 -8.25 5.10 31.95
N LEU A 57 -7.70 4.12 32.67
CA LEU A 57 -6.26 3.85 32.72
C LEU A 57 -5.69 3.54 31.33
N VAL A 58 -6.37 2.71 30.53
CA VAL A 58 -5.95 2.39 29.16
C VAL A 58 -5.97 3.65 28.29
N GLY A 59 -6.98 4.52 28.44
CA GLY A 59 -7.05 5.81 27.75
C GLY A 59 -5.83 6.68 28.04
N GLU A 60 -5.53 6.94 29.33
CA GLU A 60 -4.38 7.75 29.73
C GLU A 60 -3.05 7.17 29.24
N LEU A 61 -2.87 5.85 29.35
CA LEU A 61 -1.65 5.18 28.88
C LEU A 61 -1.49 5.24 27.36
N LEU A 62 -2.58 5.20 26.59
CA LEU A 62 -2.54 5.33 25.14
C LEU A 62 -2.20 6.77 24.73
N GLU A 63 -2.79 7.78 25.37
CA GLU A 63 -2.49 9.19 25.11
C GLU A 63 -1.04 9.54 25.45
N GLU A 64 -0.54 9.10 26.61
CA GLU A 64 0.85 9.31 27.01
C GLU A 64 1.82 8.62 26.03
N ARG A 65 1.48 7.42 25.56
CA ARG A 65 2.30 6.69 24.57
C ARG A 65 2.28 7.38 23.20
N GLN A 66 1.17 8.01 22.81
CA GLN A 66 1.10 8.84 21.59
C GLN A 66 1.96 10.10 21.75
N LYS A 67 1.87 10.78 22.89
CA LYS A 67 2.65 11.99 23.19
C LYS A 67 4.15 11.70 23.24
N GLN A 68 4.56 10.59 23.86
CA GLN A 68 5.97 10.15 23.88
C GLN A 68 6.48 9.78 22.48
N LYS A 69 5.66 9.12 21.66
CA LYS A 69 6.01 8.85 20.25
C LYS A 69 6.18 10.14 19.46
N LEU A 70 5.31 11.13 19.66
CA LEU A 70 5.39 12.45 19.02
C LEU A 70 6.67 13.19 19.44
N LEU A 71 6.95 13.27 20.74
CA LEU A 71 8.16 13.92 21.28
C LEU A 71 9.45 13.21 20.83
N ALA A 72 9.47 11.88 20.80
CA ALA A 72 10.61 11.11 20.31
C ALA A 72 10.83 11.30 18.80
N HIS A 73 9.73 11.45 18.05
CA HIS A 73 9.76 11.75 16.63
C HIS A 73 10.28 13.17 16.38
N GLU A 74 9.77 14.18 17.08
CA GLU A 74 10.26 15.57 17.00
C GLU A 74 11.76 15.67 17.33
N LYS A 75 12.23 14.96 18.36
CA LYS A 75 13.67 14.89 18.69
C LYS A 75 14.48 14.28 17.54
N LYS A 76 14.03 13.16 16.97
CA LYS A 76 14.71 12.53 15.82
C LYS A 76 14.69 13.42 14.56
N VAL A 77 13.59 14.13 14.31
CA VAL A 77 13.46 15.07 13.19
C VAL A 77 14.45 16.22 13.34
N LYS A 78 14.53 16.84 14.53
CA LYS A 78 15.52 17.89 14.81
C LYS A 78 16.95 17.38 14.63
N GLU A 79 17.24 16.16 15.08
CA GLU A 79 18.55 15.54 14.94
C GLU A 79 18.91 15.24 13.47
N LEU A 80 17.94 14.78 12.67
CA LEU A 80 18.10 14.54 11.24
C LEU A 80 18.24 15.83 10.44
N GLN A 81 17.48 16.87 10.78
CA GLN A 81 17.62 18.21 10.20
C GLN A 81 19.00 18.81 10.50
N GLN A 82 19.49 18.66 11.74
CA GLN A 82 20.83 19.12 12.12
C GLN A 82 21.93 18.33 11.39
N LYS A 83 21.77 17.01 11.22
CA LYS A 83 22.66 16.16 10.42
C LYS A 83 22.63 16.49 8.92
N ALA A 84 21.47 16.84 8.38
CA ALA A 84 21.33 17.26 6.98
C ALA A 84 21.99 18.64 6.74
N LEU A 85 21.83 19.56 7.68
CA LEU A 85 22.48 20.88 7.66
C LEU A 85 24.01 20.77 7.76
N PHE A 86 24.53 19.80 8.51
CA PHE A 86 25.98 19.52 8.55
C PHE A 86 26.50 18.88 7.25
N ARG A 87 25.68 18.07 6.56
CA ARG A 87 26.04 17.46 5.28
C ARG A 87 26.05 18.44 4.11
N SER A 88 25.29 19.53 4.16
CA SER A 88 25.28 20.55 3.10
C SER A 88 26.54 21.45 3.12
N ILE A 89 27.35 21.38 4.18
CA ILE A 89 28.60 22.16 4.33
C ILE A 89 29.85 21.32 3.96
N ALA A 90 29.73 19.99 3.91
CA ALA A 90 30.85 19.11 3.56
C ALA A 90 31.02 18.98 2.02
N PRO A 91 32.26 19.05 1.48
CA PRO A 91 32.48 18.85 0.05
C PRO A 91 32.13 17.41 -0.34
N ALA A 92 31.34 17.26 -1.41
CA ALA A 92 30.85 15.98 -1.90
C ALA A 92 32.01 15.05 -2.29
N ALA A 93 32.22 13.99 -1.53
CA ALA A 93 33.10 12.89 -1.92
C ALA A 93 32.47 12.16 -3.12
N LYS A 94 33.21 12.09 -4.24
CA LYS A 94 32.78 11.42 -5.47
C LYS A 94 32.71 9.91 -5.25
N ALA A 95 31.52 9.40 -4.94
CA ALA A 95 31.21 7.98 -5.08
C ALA A 95 30.96 7.68 -6.57
N LYS A 96 31.91 6.96 -7.20
CA LYS A 96 31.73 6.40 -8.55
C LYS A 96 30.86 5.14 -8.46
N THR A 97 29.61 5.23 -8.90
CA THR A 97 28.84 4.07 -9.41
C THR A 97 27.95 4.54 -10.56
N ARG A 98 28.12 3.95 -11.75
CA ARG A 98 27.18 4.07 -12.88
C ARG A 98 25.79 3.63 -12.39
N LYS A 99 24.87 4.56 -12.10
CA LYS A 99 23.46 4.27 -11.80
C LYS A 99 22.58 5.10 -12.73
N GLY A 100 21.65 4.44 -13.41
CA GLY A 100 20.59 5.12 -14.15
C GLY A 100 19.80 6.08 -13.25
N LYS A 101 19.10 7.04 -13.86
CA LYS A 101 18.28 8.02 -13.14
C LYS A 101 17.19 7.27 -12.35
N ARG A 102 17.19 7.38 -11.02
CA ARG A 102 16.09 6.89 -10.16
C ARG A 102 14.79 7.53 -10.62
N ALA A 103 13.72 6.74 -10.68
CA ALA A 103 12.37 7.21 -10.97
C ALA A 103 11.33 6.57 -10.04
N ASN A 104 10.18 7.21 -9.94
CA ASN A 104 8.99 6.66 -9.28
C ASN A 104 8.20 5.79 -10.25
N VAL A 105 7.34 4.91 -9.75
CA VAL A 105 6.69 3.89 -10.58
C VAL A 105 5.19 3.80 -10.34
N ALA A 106 4.42 3.85 -11.42
CA ALA A 106 2.99 3.62 -11.42
C ALA A 106 2.69 2.29 -12.10
N PHE A 107 1.89 1.43 -11.46
CA PHE A 107 1.46 0.14 -12.02
C PHE A 107 0.06 0.23 -12.61
N LYS A 108 -0.14 -0.44 -13.76
CA LYS A 108 -1.45 -0.68 -14.38
C LYS A 108 -1.96 -2.04 -13.93
N CYS A 109 -2.88 -2.00 -12.99
CA CYS A 109 -3.52 -3.18 -12.44
C CYS A 109 -4.85 -3.44 -13.17
N ASN A 110 -5.14 -4.71 -13.47
CA ASN A 110 -6.49 -5.09 -13.86
C ASN A 110 -7.44 -4.88 -12.67
N PHE A 111 -8.72 -4.63 -12.91
CA PHE A 111 -9.63 -4.40 -11.80
C PHE A 111 -9.88 -5.70 -11.03
N CYS A 112 -9.66 -5.65 -9.72
CA CYS A 112 -9.94 -6.73 -8.77
C CYS A 112 -10.79 -6.18 -7.63
N ASP A 113 -11.96 -6.74 -7.41
CA ASP A 113 -12.88 -6.36 -6.32
C ASP A 113 -12.79 -7.29 -5.10
N GLY A 114 -11.80 -8.19 -5.07
CA GLY A 114 -11.57 -9.05 -3.93
C GLY A 114 -11.27 -8.25 -2.67
N GLY A 115 -12.03 -8.50 -1.61
CA GLY A 115 -11.95 -7.75 -0.36
C GLY A 115 -12.55 -6.34 -0.39
N LYS A 116 -13.32 -5.97 -1.42
CA LYS A 116 -13.97 -4.66 -1.52
C LYS A 116 -14.83 -4.33 -0.28
N SER A 117 -14.68 -3.12 0.24
CA SER A 117 -15.46 -2.58 1.36
C SER A 117 -15.72 -1.08 1.19
N LYS A 118 -16.21 -0.39 2.23
CA LYS A 118 -16.33 1.08 2.23
C LYS A 118 -14.97 1.75 2.33
N GLU A 119 -13.97 1.06 2.86
CA GLU A 119 -12.62 1.55 3.15
C GLU A 119 -11.60 1.16 2.07
N GLN A 120 -11.90 0.17 1.24
CA GLN A 120 -10.99 -0.28 0.17
C GLN A 120 -11.74 -0.74 -1.09
N ILE A 121 -11.13 -0.51 -2.25
CA ILE A 121 -11.77 -0.82 -3.53
C ILE A 121 -11.76 -2.32 -3.90
N GLY A 122 -10.81 -3.07 -3.35
CA GLY A 122 -10.52 -4.45 -3.68
C GLY A 122 -9.04 -4.75 -3.49
N PHE A 123 -8.46 -5.59 -4.35
CA PHE A 123 -7.03 -5.97 -4.32
C PHE A 123 -6.55 -6.63 -3.01
N TYR A 124 -7.49 -7.24 -2.29
CA TYR A 124 -7.27 -7.97 -1.04
C TYR A 124 -8.11 -9.26 -1.05
N GLY A 125 -7.77 -10.17 -1.95
CA GLY A 125 -8.41 -11.47 -2.12
C GLY A 125 -8.88 -11.75 -3.54
N VAL A 126 -9.53 -12.90 -3.70
CA VAL A 126 -10.08 -13.36 -4.99
C VAL A 126 -11.25 -12.45 -5.41
N CYS A 127 -11.37 -12.23 -6.72
CA CYS A 127 -12.48 -11.49 -7.32
C CYS A 127 -13.86 -12.10 -6.96
N SER A 128 -14.91 -11.28 -6.96
CA SER A 128 -16.29 -11.77 -6.94
C SER A 128 -16.63 -12.52 -8.23
N ASP A 129 -17.65 -13.37 -8.22
CA ASP A 129 -18.04 -14.16 -9.40
C ASP A 129 -18.39 -13.25 -10.59
N LYS A 130 -19.06 -12.12 -10.32
CA LYS A 130 -19.35 -11.08 -11.31
C LYS A 130 -18.07 -10.53 -11.93
N MET A 131 -17.04 -10.28 -11.12
CA MET A 131 -15.77 -9.74 -11.60
C MET A 131 -14.92 -10.78 -12.31
N ILE A 132 -14.93 -12.04 -11.86
CA ILE A 132 -14.32 -13.17 -12.56
C ILE A 132 -14.93 -13.28 -13.97
N TYR A 133 -16.26 -13.31 -14.07
CA TYR A 133 -16.96 -13.33 -15.35
C TYR A 133 -16.57 -12.13 -16.22
N ASN A 134 -16.58 -10.92 -15.66
CA ASN A 134 -16.20 -9.71 -16.38
C ASN A 134 -14.76 -9.78 -16.92
N ASN A 135 -13.80 -10.12 -16.07
CA ASN A 135 -12.39 -10.16 -16.44
C ASN A 135 -12.11 -11.24 -17.49
N ILE A 136 -12.83 -12.36 -17.46
CA ILE A 136 -12.66 -13.46 -18.41
C ILE A 136 -13.44 -13.21 -19.71
N LYS A 137 -14.75 -12.99 -19.62
CA LYS A 137 -15.67 -13.00 -20.77
C LYS A 137 -15.90 -11.64 -21.42
N ILE A 138 -15.73 -10.54 -20.69
CA ILE A 138 -16.01 -9.18 -21.19
C ILE A 138 -14.72 -8.46 -21.54
N GLU A 139 -13.82 -8.32 -20.56
CA GLU A 139 -12.56 -7.59 -20.70
C GLU A 139 -11.43 -8.44 -21.29
N ASN A 140 -11.65 -9.75 -21.44
CA ASN A 140 -10.71 -10.73 -22.00
C ASN A 140 -9.28 -10.56 -21.48
N ARG A 141 -9.13 -10.45 -20.16
CA ARG A 141 -7.84 -10.20 -19.50
C ARG A 141 -6.92 -11.40 -19.72
N THR A 142 -5.68 -11.11 -20.09
CA THR A 142 -4.72 -12.13 -20.52
C THR A 142 -4.43 -13.17 -19.43
N TRP A 143 -4.12 -12.75 -18.20
CA TRP A 143 -3.93 -13.70 -17.08
C TRP A 143 -5.20 -14.45 -16.75
N CYS A 144 -6.36 -13.77 -16.72
CA CYS A 144 -7.62 -14.43 -16.36
C CYS A 144 -8.08 -15.48 -17.38
N ASN A 145 -7.56 -15.45 -18.61
CA ASN A 145 -7.82 -16.43 -19.66
C ASN A 145 -6.63 -17.40 -19.86
N ALA A 146 -5.59 -17.33 -19.03
CA ALA A 146 -4.49 -18.28 -19.08
C ALA A 146 -4.96 -19.67 -18.63
N GLU A 147 -4.35 -20.72 -19.19
CA GLU A 147 -4.72 -22.11 -18.94
C GLU A 147 -4.56 -22.50 -17.46
N ASP A 148 -3.55 -21.90 -16.80
CA ASP A 148 -3.19 -22.08 -15.40
C ASP A 148 -3.86 -21.07 -14.46
N CYS A 149 -4.89 -20.35 -14.92
CA CYS A 149 -5.59 -19.37 -14.09
C CYS A 149 -6.65 -20.03 -13.19
N PRO A 150 -6.54 -19.96 -11.85
CA PRO A 150 -7.55 -20.57 -10.96
C PRO A 150 -8.96 -19.98 -11.12
N CYS A 151 -9.06 -18.68 -11.44
CA CYS A 151 -10.35 -18.05 -11.71
C CYS A 151 -11.04 -18.62 -12.97
N LEU A 152 -10.25 -19.09 -13.96
CA LEU A 152 -10.77 -19.73 -15.16
C LEU A 152 -11.23 -21.15 -14.87
N GLU A 153 -10.43 -21.93 -14.13
CA GLU A 153 -10.81 -23.27 -13.66
C GLU A 153 -12.13 -23.21 -12.88
N TYR A 154 -12.26 -22.25 -11.97
CA TYR A 154 -13.50 -22.01 -11.23
C TYR A 154 -14.68 -21.67 -12.15
N LEU A 155 -14.49 -20.77 -13.13
CA LEU A 155 -15.55 -20.40 -14.06
C LEU A 155 -16.01 -21.57 -14.95
N LYS A 156 -15.12 -22.54 -15.22
CA LYS A 156 -15.44 -23.78 -15.93
C LYS A 156 -16.09 -24.84 -15.04
N GLY A 157 -16.13 -24.64 -13.71
CA GLY A 157 -16.64 -25.60 -12.74
C GLY A 157 -15.64 -26.71 -12.39
N GLU A 158 -14.35 -26.54 -12.71
CA GLU A 158 -13.29 -27.53 -12.44
C GLU A 158 -12.87 -27.50 -10.95
N ILE A 159 -12.98 -26.35 -10.29
CA ILE A 159 -12.76 -26.18 -8.85
C ILE A 159 -13.94 -25.46 -8.20
N THR A 160 -14.14 -25.69 -6.90
CA THR A 160 -15.18 -24.97 -6.13
C THR A 160 -14.73 -23.57 -5.74
N ARG A 161 -15.68 -22.73 -5.30
CA ARG A 161 -15.39 -21.39 -4.78
C ARG A 161 -14.48 -21.46 -3.55
N GLU A 162 -14.74 -22.39 -2.66
CA GLU A 162 -13.97 -22.61 -1.43
C GLU A 162 -12.53 -23.01 -1.77
N LYS A 163 -12.34 -23.86 -2.78
CA LYS A 163 -11.02 -24.24 -3.26
C LYS A 163 -10.28 -23.04 -3.85
N LEU A 164 -10.94 -22.24 -4.69
CA LEU A 164 -10.36 -21.02 -5.25
C LEU A 164 -9.93 -20.04 -4.15
N ASP A 165 -10.80 -19.77 -3.17
CA ASP A 165 -10.50 -18.85 -2.07
C ASP A 165 -9.36 -19.37 -1.18
N SER A 166 -9.22 -20.70 -1.04
CA SER A 166 -8.13 -21.32 -0.29
C SER A 166 -6.75 -21.03 -0.89
N TYR A 167 -6.65 -20.77 -2.20
CA TYR A 167 -5.38 -20.41 -2.82
C TYR A 167 -4.84 -19.05 -2.39
N CYS A 168 -5.65 -18.18 -1.78
CA CYS A 168 -5.19 -16.93 -1.18
C CYS A 168 -4.81 -17.07 0.31
N GLN A 169 -4.94 -18.27 0.88
CA GLN A 169 -4.54 -18.61 2.25
C GLN A 169 -3.06 -19.04 2.28
N ASP A 170 -2.43 -19.07 3.46
CA ASP A 170 -1.07 -19.62 3.68
C ASP A 170 0.01 -19.14 2.68
N ASN A 171 0.07 -17.82 2.44
CA ASN A 171 0.97 -17.17 1.48
C ASN A 171 0.78 -17.57 0.01
N GLY A 172 -0.30 -18.29 -0.32
CA GLY A 172 -0.71 -18.56 -1.69
C GLY A 172 -1.22 -17.33 -2.42
N ILE A 173 -1.16 -17.41 -3.75
CA ILE A 173 -1.55 -16.35 -4.69
C ILE A 173 -2.47 -16.93 -5.77
N VAL A 174 -3.54 -16.19 -6.11
CA VAL A 174 -4.38 -16.47 -7.30
C VAL A 174 -3.95 -15.60 -8.49
N CYS A 175 -3.67 -14.33 -8.24
CA CYS A 175 -3.06 -13.42 -9.20
C CYS A 175 -2.36 -12.27 -8.49
N TYR A 176 -1.52 -11.50 -9.19
CA TYR A 176 -0.88 -10.33 -8.60
C TYR A 176 -1.90 -9.38 -7.97
N GLU A 177 -2.98 -9.06 -8.69
CA GLU A 177 -4.01 -8.15 -8.20
C GLU A 177 -4.68 -8.61 -6.90
N SER A 178 -4.85 -9.91 -6.69
CA SER A 178 -5.51 -10.45 -5.50
C SER A 178 -4.72 -10.24 -4.19
N GLN A 179 -3.41 -9.97 -4.26
CA GLN A 179 -2.56 -9.88 -3.06
C GLN A 179 -1.89 -8.52 -2.88
N MET A 180 -2.05 -7.57 -3.82
CA MET A 180 -1.27 -6.32 -3.82
C MET A 180 -1.40 -5.54 -2.52
N LEU A 181 -2.61 -5.45 -1.94
CA LEU A 181 -2.82 -4.73 -0.67
C LEU A 181 -2.66 -5.62 0.56
N LYS A 182 -2.56 -6.94 0.39
CA LYS A 182 -2.19 -7.88 1.46
C LYS A 182 -0.71 -7.73 1.78
N ASP A 183 0.12 -7.79 0.75
CA ASP A 183 1.58 -7.83 0.89
C ASP A 183 2.25 -6.48 0.61
N TRP A 184 1.49 -5.48 0.16
CA TRP A 184 2.01 -4.20 -0.30
C TRP A 184 3.12 -4.38 -1.33
N LYS A 185 2.88 -5.29 -2.29
CA LYS A 185 3.85 -5.72 -3.30
C LYS A 185 3.26 -5.60 -4.71
N ALA A 186 4.05 -5.09 -5.64
CA ALA A 186 3.71 -4.99 -7.06
C ALA A 186 4.82 -5.59 -7.91
N PHE A 187 4.44 -6.47 -8.84
CA PHE A 187 5.35 -7.18 -9.72
C PHE A 187 5.42 -6.51 -11.09
N ALA A 188 6.59 -6.54 -11.71
CA ALA A 188 6.84 -6.04 -13.06
C ALA A 188 6.04 -6.83 -14.12
N GLY A 189 5.73 -8.09 -13.80
CA GLY A 189 4.98 -9.02 -14.62
C GLY A 189 5.86 -9.79 -15.61
N VAL A 190 5.27 -10.81 -16.21
CA VAL A 190 5.84 -11.57 -17.31
C VAL A 190 5.21 -11.13 -18.64
N VAL A 191 5.99 -11.13 -19.71
CA VAL A 191 5.46 -10.90 -21.06
C VAL A 191 4.47 -12.03 -21.41
N GLN A 192 3.21 -11.68 -21.63
CA GLN A 192 2.15 -12.66 -21.88
C GLN A 192 1.92 -12.98 -23.38
N ASN A 193 2.45 -12.15 -24.30
CA ASN A 193 2.16 -12.23 -25.74
C ASN A 193 3.39 -12.05 -26.62
N GLY A 194 3.30 -12.55 -27.86
CA GLY A 194 4.31 -12.36 -28.91
C GLY A 194 5.57 -13.21 -28.71
N LYS A 195 6.61 -12.93 -29.51
CA LYS A 195 7.88 -13.70 -29.54
C LYS A 195 8.65 -13.73 -28.23
N ARG A 196 8.31 -12.84 -27.28
CA ARG A 196 8.93 -12.73 -25.96
C ARG A 196 8.07 -13.32 -24.84
N LYS A 197 6.97 -14.04 -25.16
CA LYS A 197 6.10 -14.67 -24.16
C LYS A 197 6.93 -15.51 -23.18
N GLY A 198 6.61 -15.39 -21.88
CA GLY A 198 7.32 -16.06 -20.79
C GLY A 198 8.54 -15.32 -20.25
N LYS A 199 9.00 -14.22 -20.88
CA LYS A 199 10.13 -13.45 -20.35
C LYS A 199 9.71 -12.53 -19.20
N ALA A 200 10.40 -12.67 -18.07
CA ALA A 200 10.33 -11.77 -16.92
C ALA A 200 10.59 -10.29 -17.32
N MET A 201 9.82 -9.36 -16.76
CA MET A 201 10.07 -7.92 -16.90
C MET A 201 10.93 -7.40 -15.74
N LYS A 202 11.74 -6.37 -16.01
CA LYS A 202 12.65 -5.76 -15.03
C LYS A 202 12.21 -4.35 -14.63
N LEU A 203 12.57 -3.92 -13.42
CA LEU A 203 12.32 -2.58 -12.88
C LEU A 203 13.60 -1.74 -12.79
N GLN A 204 14.17 -1.40 -13.95
CA GLN A 204 15.51 -0.81 -14.07
C GLN A 204 15.71 0.57 -13.41
N GLN A 205 14.65 1.36 -13.24
CA GLN A 205 14.74 2.73 -12.73
C GLN A 205 14.23 2.89 -11.29
N VAL A 206 13.62 1.84 -10.72
CA VAL A 206 13.11 1.92 -9.35
C VAL A 206 14.25 1.64 -8.38
N GLN A 207 14.38 2.51 -7.38
CA GLN A 207 15.33 2.33 -6.28
C GLN A 207 14.62 2.56 -4.96
N LYS A 208 15.28 2.22 -3.86
CA LYS A 208 14.79 2.56 -2.52
C LYS A 208 14.46 4.06 -2.46
N ASN A 209 13.41 4.42 -1.74
CA ASN A 209 12.85 5.77 -1.64
C ASN A 209 12.04 6.25 -2.86
N SER A 210 11.82 5.39 -3.85
CA SER A 210 10.85 5.68 -4.92
C SER A 210 9.42 5.58 -4.38
N LEU A 211 8.53 6.42 -4.91
CA LEU A 211 7.09 6.28 -4.69
C LEU A 211 6.55 5.22 -5.66
N CYS A 212 5.85 4.23 -5.13
CA CYS A 212 5.03 3.32 -5.90
C CYS A 212 3.57 3.76 -5.84
N VAL A 213 2.90 3.79 -6.99
CA VAL A 213 1.49 4.14 -7.11
C VAL A 213 0.75 3.02 -7.85
N LEU A 214 -0.33 2.53 -7.27
CA LEU A 214 -1.16 1.49 -7.87
C LEU A 214 -2.37 2.11 -8.52
N THR A 215 -2.59 1.80 -9.79
CA THR A 215 -3.66 2.40 -10.60
C THR A 215 -4.54 1.34 -11.24
N THR A 216 -5.82 1.66 -11.39
CA THR A 216 -6.76 0.81 -12.11
C THR A 216 -7.85 1.63 -12.78
N ARG A 217 -8.78 0.95 -13.44
CA ARG A 217 -10.00 1.49 -14.04
C ARG A 217 -11.17 0.64 -13.60
N THR A 218 -12.33 1.25 -13.42
CA THR A 218 -13.57 0.48 -13.32
C THR A 218 -13.79 -0.25 -14.65
N PRO A 219 -14.31 -1.49 -14.66
CA PRO A 219 -14.63 -2.18 -15.90
C PRO A 219 -15.50 -1.33 -16.83
N GLY A 220 -15.20 -1.36 -18.13
CA GLY A 220 -15.90 -0.57 -19.14
C GLY A 220 -15.54 0.93 -19.23
N THR A 221 -14.73 1.48 -18.31
CA THR A 221 -14.35 2.90 -18.38
C THR A 221 -13.08 3.16 -19.21
N GLY A 222 -12.94 4.39 -19.69
CA GLY A 222 -11.79 4.83 -20.50
C GLY A 222 -10.51 5.07 -19.71
N GLU A 223 -9.39 5.29 -20.41
CA GLU A 223 -8.10 5.62 -19.77
C GLU A 223 -8.12 6.95 -19.03
N ASN A 224 -8.89 7.94 -19.48
CA ASN A 224 -9.13 9.20 -18.77
C ASN A 224 -9.74 9.00 -17.36
N GLU A 225 -10.37 7.86 -17.10
CA GLU A 225 -10.93 7.50 -15.79
C GLU A 225 -10.00 6.60 -14.95
N ARG A 226 -8.76 6.36 -15.40
CA ARG A 226 -7.77 5.62 -14.59
C ARG A 226 -7.48 6.39 -13.31
N PHE A 227 -7.64 5.74 -12.18
CA PHE A 227 -7.45 6.34 -10.87
C PHE A 227 -6.42 5.60 -10.04
N ILE A 228 -5.85 6.32 -9.07
CA ILE A 228 -4.94 5.80 -8.06
C ILE A 228 -5.78 5.23 -6.92
N PHE A 229 -5.48 4.00 -6.50
CA PHE A 229 -6.20 3.37 -5.37
C PHE A 229 -5.31 3.10 -4.16
N ALA A 230 -3.99 3.08 -4.34
CA ALA A 230 -3.04 2.96 -3.25
C ALA A 230 -1.67 3.51 -3.65
N LEU A 231 -0.86 3.86 -2.67
CA LEU A 231 0.51 4.32 -2.83
C LEU A 231 1.37 3.88 -1.65
N PHE A 232 2.64 3.64 -1.90
CA PHE A 232 3.59 3.29 -0.84
C PHE A 232 5.03 3.67 -1.17
N LEU A 233 5.82 3.89 -0.14
CA LEU A 233 7.25 4.12 -0.26
C LEU A 233 7.98 2.79 -0.43
N VAL A 234 8.76 2.68 -1.49
CA VAL A 234 9.51 1.46 -1.78
C VAL A 234 10.72 1.35 -0.85
N ASP A 235 10.77 0.28 -0.05
CA ASP A 235 11.91 -0.05 0.84
C ASP A 235 12.52 -1.44 0.59
N ASP A 236 11.84 -2.28 -0.18
CA ASP A 236 12.24 -3.61 -0.64
C ASP A 236 12.01 -3.73 -2.15
N ILE A 237 13.04 -4.20 -2.88
CA ILE A 237 13.07 -4.20 -4.36
C ILE A 237 13.87 -5.39 -4.84
N TYR A 238 13.32 -6.02 -5.88
CA TYR A 238 14.05 -6.91 -6.75
C TYR A 238 13.95 -6.39 -8.19
N GLU A 239 15.09 -6.19 -8.85
CA GLU A 239 15.09 -5.67 -10.23
C GLU A 239 14.48 -6.68 -11.22
N GLY A 240 14.59 -7.97 -10.93
CA GLY A 240 14.30 -9.07 -11.85
C GLY A 240 15.53 -9.49 -12.64
N ASP A 241 15.60 -10.78 -12.95
CA ASP A 241 16.69 -11.38 -13.71
C ASP A 241 16.17 -12.08 -14.99
N GLU A 242 16.85 -13.12 -15.47
CA GLU A 242 16.40 -13.87 -16.65
C GLU A 242 15.32 -14.91 -16.31
N GLN A 243 15.18 -15.27 -15.04
CA GLN A 243 14.26 -16.30 -14.55
C GLN A 243 13.07 -15.68 -13.83
N GLU A 244 13.31 -14.66 -13.00
CA GLU A 244 12.33 -14.06 -12.12
C GLU A 244 12.08 -12.60 -12.47
N GLU A 245 10.82 -12.19 -12.40
CA GLU A 245 10.41 -10.81 -12.62
C GLU A 245 10.75 -9.89 -11.45
N GLY A 246 10.93 -8.61 -11.75
CA GLY A 246 11.16 -7.61 -10.73
C GLY A 246 9.92 -7.34 -9.88
N TYR A 247 10.11 -6.92 -8.64
CA TYR A 247 9.04 -6.45 -7.78
C TYR A 247 9.48 -5.25 -6.94
N VAL A 248 8.49 -4.51 -6.44
CA VAL A 248 8.65 -3.50 -5.41
C VAL A 248 7.68 -3.78 -4.27
N SER A 249 8.15 -3.61 -3.03
CA SER A 249 7.35 -3.81 -1.83
C SER A 249 7.68 -2.77 -0.76
N THR A 250 6.85 -2.76 0.29
CA THR A 250 7.14 -1.99 1.49
C THR A 250 6.82 -2.74 2.78
N THR A 251 7.70 -2.58 3.77
CA THR A 251 7.40 -2.91 5.17
C THR A 251 7.23 -1.66 6.04
N SER A 252 7.60 -0.49 5.52
CA SER A 252 7.45 0.79 6.19
C SER A 252 6.00 1.15 6.52
N LYS A 253 5.84 2.10 7.44
CA LYS A 253 4.55 2.75 7.72
C LYS A 253 4.04 3.62 6.57
N TYR A 254 4.89 3.99 5.62
CA TYR A 254 4.59 4.93 4.54
C TYR A 254 3.85 4.24 3.39
N LYS A 255 2.59 3.89 3.67
CA LYS A 255 1.69 3.23 2.74
C LYS A 255 0.25 3.63 3.03
N ILE A 256 -0.47 4.03 1.98
CA ILE A 256 -1.83 4.56 2.09
C ILE A 256 -2.69 3.87 1.03
N LYS A 257 -3.84 3.35 1.45
CA LYS A 257 -4.90 2.92 0.54
C LYS A 257 -6.03 3.93 0.56
N LEU A 258 -6.69 4.07 -0.59
CA LEU A 258 -7.80 5.00 -0.76
C LEU A 258 -9.12 4.22 -0.75
N SER A 259 -10.12 4.78 -0.07
CA SER A 259 -11.48 4.29 -0.15
C SER A 259 -12.01 4.42 -1.59
N PRO A 260 -13.08 3.71 -1.98
CA PRO A 260 -13.68 3.87 -3.31
C PRO A 260 -14.09 5.32 -3.63
N GLN A 261 -14.47 6.12 -2.62
CA GLN A 261 -14.83 7.52 -2.82
C GLN A 261 -13.60 8.42 -2.96
N GLU A 262 -12.56 8.17 -2.18
CA GLU A 262 -11.28 8.88 -2.25
C GLU A 262 -10.56 8.61 -3.58
N ALA A 263 -10.49 7.33 -3.99
CA ALA A 263 -9.79 6.89 -5.19
C ALA A 263 -10.35 7.57 -6.46
N LYS A 264 -11.68 7.72 -6.57
CA LYS A 264 -12.33 8.40 -7.70
C LYS A 264 -11.92 9.86 -7.86
N LYS A 265 -11.45 10.52 -6.79
CA LYS A 265 -10.94 11.90 -6.85
C LYS A 265 -9.50 11.98 -7.39
N MET A 266 -8.79 10.85 -7.43
CA MET A 266 -7.37 10.74 -7.80
C MET A 266 -7.18 10.17 -9.20
N LEU A 267 -7.65 10.86 -10.24
CA LEU A 267 -7.38 10.45 -11.62
C LEU A 267 -5.88 10.54 -11.90
N PHE A 268 -5.26 9.42 -12.30
CA PHE A 268 -3.83 9.30 -12.54
C PHE A 268 -3.33 10.31 -13.59
N TRP A 269 -4.11 10.53 -14.65
CA TRP A 269 -3.78 11.44 -15.73
C TRP A 269 -3.94 12.93 -15.37
N ASN A 270 -4.38 13.27 -14.15
CA ASN A 270 -4.22 14.65 -13.65
C ASN A 270 -2.76 14.96 -13.33
N TYR A 271 -1.96 13.94 -13.00
CA TYR A 271 -0.57 14.08 -12.57
C TYR A 271 0.40 13.76 -13.70
N HIS A 272 0.15 12.65 -14.41
CA HIS A 272 1.07 12.16 -15.44
C HIS A 272 0.68 12.56 -16.86
N SER A 273 1.68 12.74 -17.73
CA SER A 273 1.49 12.95 -19.17
C SER A 273 2.53 12.18 -19.99
N ASN A 274 2.09 11.60 -21.11
CA ASN A 274 2.99 10.89 -22.03
C ASN A 274 3.90 11.87 -22.77
N GLY A 275 5.21 11.62 -22.79
CA GLY A 275 6.19 12.54 -23.40
C GLY A 275 5.88 12.92 -24.86
N ASN A 276 5.53 11.94 -25.70
CA ASN A 276 5.26 12.18 -27.12
C ASN A 276 3.82 12.70 -27.42
N LYS A 277 2.88 12.52 -26.49
CA LYS A 277 1.46 12.89 -26.66
C LYS A 277 0.91 13.42 -25.32
N PRO A 278 1.33 14.61 -24.88
CA PRO A 278 1.11 15.07 -23.50
C PRO A 278 -0.35 15.33 -23.15
N LYS A 279 -1.22 15.60 -24.14
CA LYS A 279 -2.67 15.80 -23.94
C LYS A 279 -3.50 14.52 -24.06
N ASN A 280 -2.88 13.38 -24.38
CA ASN A 280 -3.59 12.11 -24.58
C ASN A 280 -3.46 11.20 -23.35
N PRO A 281 -4.52 11.00 -22.54
CA PRO A 281 -4.51 10.10 -21.41
C PRO A 281 -4.61 8.64 -21.90
N ALA A 282 -3.47 8.05 -22.26
CA ALA A 282 -3.43 6.70 -22.82
C ALA A 282 -2.27 5.89 -22.23
N TRP A 283 -2.58 4.75 -21.61
CA TRP A 283 -1.54 3.84 -21.12
C TRP A 283 -0.88 3.05 -22.24
N SER A 284 -1.59 2.68 -23.30
CA SER A 284 -1.03 1.86 -24.40
C SER A 284 -0.39 0.55 -23.86
N SER A 285 0.88 0.29 -24.17
CA SER A 285 1.62 -0.92 -23.81
C SER A 285 2.35 -0.83 -22.46
N GLY A 286 2.66 -1.99 -21.88
CA GLY A 286 3.40 -2.15 -20.63
C GLY A 286 2.52 -2.18 -19.39
N LEU A 287 3.08 -2.71 -18.30
CA LEU A 287 2.41 -2.85 -17.00
C LEU A 287 2.78 -1.76 -16.00
N HIS A 288 3.78 -0.94 -16.31
CA HIS A 288 4.21 0.17 -15.46
C HIS A 288 4.60 1.42 -16.27
N ARG A 289 4.66 2.55 -15.57
CA ARG A 289 5.14 3.85 -16.05
C ARG A 289 6.09 4.45 -15.02
N TYR A 290 7.17 5.07 -15.50
CA TYR A 290 8.04 5.87 -14.67
C TYR A 290 7.56 7.32 -14.66
N PHE A 291 7.62 7.95 -13.49
CA PHE A 291 7.23 9.34 -13.29
C PHE A 291 8.23 10.06 -12.36
N THR A 292 8.24 11.39 -12.42
CA THR A 292 9.25 12.21 -11.76
C THR A 292 8.98 12.42 -10.27
N ASP A 293 9.94 13.03 -9.58
CA ASP A 293 9.80 13.43 -8.19
C ASP A 293 8.79 14.57 -8.01
N GLU A 294 8.69 15.47 -8.98
CA GLU A 294 7.66 16.52 -8.99
C GLU A 294 6.25 15.91 -9.09
N GLU A 295 6.05 14.95 -9.99
CA GLU A 295 4.78 14.23 -10.12
C GLU A 295 4.45 13.45 -8.82
N ALA A 296 5.45 12.86 -8.16
CA ALA A 296 5.28 12.18 -6.87
C ALA A 296 4.82 13.14 -5.76
N VAL A 297 5.44 14.31 -5.65
CA VAL A 297 5.06 15.33 -4.66
C VAL A 297 3.65 15.86 -4.95
N GLN A 298 3.27 16.04 -6.22
CA GLN A 298 1.91 16.45 -6.58
C GLN A 298 0.86 15.41 -6.15
N ILE A 299 1.15 14.12 -6.35
CA ILE A 299 0.30 13.03 -5.88
C ILE A 299 0.20 13.03 -4.35
N LEU A 300 1.32 13.13 -3.64
CA LEU A 300 1.34 13.13 -2.17
C LEU A 300 0.62 14.34 -1.57
N LYS A 301 0.76 15.53 -2.15
CA LYS A 301 -0.02 16.72 -1.77
C LYS A 301 -1.53 16.48 -1.92
N ALA A 302 -1.95 15.88 -3.03
CA ALA A 302 -3.36 15.57 -3.23
C ALA A 302 -3.88 14.52 -2.24
N VAL A 303 -3.04 13.55 -1.86
CA VAL A 303 -3.36 12.57 -0.81
C VAL A 303 -3.54 13.25 0.56
N VAL A 304 -2.69 14.23 0.90
CA VAL A 304 -2.86 15.04 2.12
C VAL A 304 -4.24 15.71 2.16
N GLU A 305 -4.64 16.37 1.08
CA GLU A 305 -5.96 17.02 1.02
C GLU A 305 -7.12 16.02 1.11
N ILE A 306 -7.00 14.86 0.46
CA ILE A 306 -8.03 13.81 0.50
C ILE A 306 -8.15 13.19 1.90
N LYS A 307 -7.04 13.03 2.61
CA LYS A 307 -7.00 12.39 3.93
C LYS A 307 -7.19 13.36 5.10
N LYS A 308 -7.30 14.66 4.84
CA LYS A 308 -7.33 15.74 5.85
C LYS A 308 -8.29 15.48 7.02
N GLU A 309 -9.48 14.94 6.74
CA GLU A 309 -10.54 14.68 7.72
C GLU A 309 -10.71 13.18 8.04
N THR A 310 -9.64 12.39 7.84
CA THR A 310 -9.64 10.94 8.07
C THR A 310 -8.61 10.57 9.14
N ALA A 311 -8.68 9.33 9.63
CA ALA A 311 -7.67 8.79 10.55
C ALA A 311 -6.24 8.80 9.97
N ASP A 312 -6.08 8.81 8.64
CA ASP A 312 -4.78 8.82 7.97
C ASP A 312 -4.20 10.23 7.74
N SER A 313 -4.86 11.29 8.24
CA SER A 313 -4.46 12.69 8.00
C SER A 313 -2.99 12.95 8.40
N TYR A 314 -2.60 12.54 9.62
CA TYR A 314 -1.21 12.66 10.09
C TYR A 314 -0.24 11.85 9.23
N LEU A 315 -0.60 10.61 8.88
CA LEU A 315 0.25 9.76 8.06
C LEU A 315 0.48 10.36 6.67
N ALA A 316 -0.54 10.95 6.06
CA ALA A 316 -0.42 11.58 4.75
C ALA A 316 0.56 12.77 4.76
N VAL A 317 0.49 13.62 5.79
CA VAL A 317 1.41 14.77 5.97
C VAL A 317 2.84 14.28 6.20
N ASP A 318 3.03 13.38 7.17
CA ASP A 318 4.34 12.79 7.48
C ASP A 318 4.93 12.06 6.26
N PHE A 319 4.11 11.38 5.46
CA PHE A 319 4.58 10.72 4.25
C PHE A 319 5.08 11.74 3.20
N LEU A 320 4.33 12.82 2.96
CA LEU A 320 4.78 13.89 2.06
C LEU A 320 6.11 14.50 2.52
N GLU A 321 6.21 14.86 3.79
CA GLU A 321 7.41 15.48 4.37
C GLU A 321 8.62 14.54 4.33
N TYR A 322 8.41 13.28 4.75
CA TYR A 322 9.46 12.26 4.72
C TYR A 322 9.97 12.01 3.30
N TYR A 323 9.05 11.86 2.33
CA TYR A 323 9.41 11.67 0.94
C TYR A 323 10.23 12.85 0.38
N CYS A 324 9.84 14.09 0.68
CA CYS A 324 10.58 15.27 0.26
C CYS A 324 11.97 15.32 0.92
N GLY A 325 12.05 15.02 2.22
CA GLY A 325 13.30 15.05 2.98
C GLY A 325 14.33 14.03 2.50
N ILE A 326 13.92 12.76 2.30
CA ILE A 326 14.85 11.71 1.86
C ILE A 326 15.31 11.87 0.40
N ASN A 327 14.53 12.56 -0.43
CA ASN A 327 14.84 12.78 -1.84
C ASN A 327 15.39 14.20 -2.13
N GLY A 328 15.53 15.04 -1.11
CA GLY A 328 16.11 16.39 -1.25
C GLY A 328 15.23 17.37 -2.05
N ILE A 329 13.90 17.22 -1.97
CA ILE A 329 12.94 18.01 -2.74
C ILE A 329 12.39 19.14 -1.86
N ALA A 330 12.41 20.38 -2.35
CA ALA A 330 11.70 21.49 -1.74
C ALA A 330 10.19 21.37 -2.05
N GLY A 331 9.45 20.60 -1.25
CA GLY A 331 8.06 20.26 -1.55
C GLY A 331 7.14 21.49 -1.75
N ASN A 332 7.43 22.60 -1.08
CA ASN A 332 6.70 23.87 -1.22
C ASN A 332 6.89 24.55 -2.59
N THR A 333 7.98 24.26 -3.31
CA THR A 333 8.24 24.85 -4.64
C THR A 333 7.60 24.05 -5.78
N VAL A 334 7.12 22.84 -5.51
CA VAL A 334 6.45 22.01 -6.51
C VAL A 334 5.06 22.58 -6.81
N GLY A 335 4.87 23.05 -8.04
CA GLY A 335 3.61 23.62 -8.52
C GLY A 335 2.51 22.58 -8.73
N GLU A 336 1.35 23.06 -9.21
CA GLU A 336 0.16 22.24 -9.44
C GLU A 336 0.36 21.13 -10.50
N ALA A 337 -0.51 20.13 -10.44
CA ALA A 337 -0.49 18.98 -11.33
C ALA A 337 -0.71 19.40 -12.80
N ARG A 338 0.15 18.91 -13.70
CA ARG A 338 0.16 19.22 -15.14
C ARG A 338 0.11 17.94 -15.98
N GLY A 339 -0.67 16.97 -15.56
CA GLY A 339 -0.91 15.73 -16.32
C GLY A 339 -1.77 15.97 -17.56
N ALA A 340 -2.01 14.90 -18.33
CA ALA A 340 -2.76 14.97 -19.59
C ALA A 340 -4.16 15.59 -19.48
N LEU A 341 -4.83 15.45 -18.32
CA LEU A 341 -6.16 16.02 -18.07
C LEU A 341 -6.14 17.45 -17.51
N LYS A 342 -4.96 18.04 -17.30
CA LYS A 342 -4.75 19.37 -16.70
C LYS A 342 -3.92 20.30 -17.60
N ARG A 343 -3.84 20.01 -18.90
CA ARG A 343 -2.98 20.67 -19.89
C ARG A 343 -3.73 21.36 -21.02
#